data_AF-A0A963SFQ2-F1
#
_entry.id   AF-A0A963SFQ2-F1
#
_cell.length_a   1.000
_cell.length_b   1.000
_cell.length_c   1.000
_cell.angle_alpha   90.00
_cell.angle_beta   90.00
_cell.angle_gamma   90.00
#
_symmetry.space_group_name_H-M   'P 1'
#
loop_
_entity.id
_entity.type
_entity.pdbx_description
1 polymer ?
#
loop_
_entity_poly.entity_id
_entity_poly.type
_entity_poly.pdbx_seq_one_letter_code
_entity_poly.pdbx_strand_id
1 'polypeptide(L)'
;MADETPLDRFKRTLTGTARAISREPEVEVAWSADAPAASGKNFRVPLPGRNLPPEQAAEARGFADSFALKLRHHNEGLHAKNAPSEPVARACYDAIEQVRYEALGANNFSGMRANLEAATELRTASDPISRAQGENDVPLQSALGLMLREELTGAAIPEKARAGVEMVREFIEARTGGDFEALALSLDNQEAFQSLALDMLQHL
;
A
#
# COMPACT_ATOMS: atom_id res chain seq x y z
N MET A 1 28.52 -28.36 -2.96
CA MET A 1 27.31 -27.53 -2.78
C MET A 1 27.71 -26.14 -3.23
N ALA A 2 27.07 -25.58 -4.26
CA ALA A 2 27.43 -24.23 -4.70
C ALA A 2 27.25 -23.25 -3.54
N ASP A 3 28.20 -22.35 -3.33
CA ASP A 3 28.10 -21.33 -2.29
C ASP A 3 26.88 -20.43 -2.58
N GLU A 4 25.93 -20.40 -1.65
CA GLU A 4 24.73 -19.56 -1.73
C GLU A 4 25.15 -18.09 -1.80
N THR A 5 24.74 -17.37 -2.86
CA THR A 5 25.06 -15.95 -2.98
C THR A 5 24.23 -15.11 -1.98
N PRO A 6 24.67 -13.89 -1.62
CA PRO A 6 23.85 -12.98 -0.83
C PRO A 6 22.45 -12.78 -1.41
N LEU A 7 22.35 -12.68 -2.73
CA LEU A 7 21.08 -12.55 -3.45
C LEU A 7 20.19 -13.80 -3.27
N ASP A 8 20.75 -15.02 -3.40
CA ASP A 8 19.98 -16.25 -3.20
C ASP A 8 19.43 -16.35 -1.77
N ARG A 9 20.26 -15.99 -0.78
CA ARG A 9 19.85 -15.94 0.62
C ARG A 9 18.75 -14.90 0.86
N PHE A 10 18.87 -13.73 0.25
CA PHE A 10 17.85 -12.69 0.32
C PHE A 10 16.53 -13.16 -0.26
N LYS A 11 16.55 -13.76 -1.45
CA LYS A 11 15.36 -14.29 -2.11
C LYS A 11 14.67 -15.35 -1.25
N ARG A 12 15.42 -16.32 -0.75
CA ARG A 12 14.90 -17.38 0.13
C ARG A 12 14.30 -16.82 1.41
N THR A 13 15.00 -15.89 2.06
CA THR A 13 14.54 -15.27 3.31
C THR A 13 13.27 -14.46 3.08
N LEU A 14 13.21 -13.67 2.01
CA LEU A 14 12.03 -12.86 1.72
C LEU A 14 10.79 -13.70 1.44
N THR A 15 10.93 -14.78 0.66
CA THR A 15 9.83 -15.75 0.44
C THR A 15 9.37 -16.37 1.75
N GLY A 16 10.31 -16.79 2.61
CA GLY A 16 9.97 -17.32 3.94
C GLY A 16 9.23 -16.32 4.83
N THR A 17 9.67 -15.06 4.83
CA THR A 17 8.99 -13.96 5.55
C THR A 17 7.59 -13.72 5.00
N ALA A 18 7.42 -13.66 3.68
CA ALA A 18 6.11 -13.47 3.05
C ALA A 18 5.12 -14.57 3.45
N ARG A 19 5.57 -15.84 3.48
CA ARG A 19 4.76 -16.99 3.97
C ARG A 19 4.38 -16.83 5.44
N ALA A 20 5.33 -16.43 6.28
CA ALA A 20 5.09 -16.25 7.71
C ALA A 20 4.12 -15.10 8.01
N ILE A 21 4.28 -13.95 7.34
CA ILE A 21 3.41 -12.79 7.49
C ILE A 21 2.02 -13.10 6.99
N SER A 22 1.89 -13.67 5.79
CA SER A 22 0.59 -14.00 5.17
C SER A 22 -0.15 -15.15 5.85
N ARG A 23 0.58 -16.01 6.58
CA ARG A 23 0.11 -17.33 7.06
C ARG A 23 -0.27 -18.29 5.93
N GLU A 24 0.33 -18.12 4.77
CA GLU A 24 0.11 -18.97 3.60
C GLU A 24 1.43 -19.63 3.19
N PRO A 25 1.61 -20.95 3.42
CA PRO A 25 2.86 -21.65 3.13
C PRO A 25 3.16 -21.78 1.63
N GLU A 26 2.16 -21.66 0.76
CA GLU A 26 2.32 -21.79 -0.69
C GLU A 26 2.57 -20.45 -1.41
N VAL A 27 2.86 -19.36 -0.67
CA VAL A 27 3.27 -18.10 -1.30
C VAL A 27 4.56 -18.31 -2.11
N GLU A 28 4.54 -17.84 -3.35
CA GLU A 28 5.66 -17.84 -4.27
C GLU A 28 6.04 -16.41 -4.63
N VAL A 29 7.33 -16.09 -4.52
CA VAL A 29 7.88 -14.76 -4.84
C VAL A 29 8.74 -14.85 -6.10
N ALA A 30 8.18 -14.33 -7.18
CA ALA A 30 8.86 -14.10 -8.45
C ALA A 30 9.51 -12.72 -8.48
N TRP A 31 10.63 -12.62 -9.20
CA TRP A 31 11.49 -11.43 -9.26
C TRP A 31 11.48 -10.90 -10.69
N SER A 32 11.08 -9.66 -10.90
CA SER A 32 11.00 -9.05 -12.24
C SER A 32 11.50 -7.60 -12.23
N ALA A 33 11.76 -7.07 -13.42
CA ALA A 33 11.91 -5.64 -13.66
C ALA A 33 10.57 -4.96 -14.00
N ASP A 34 9.51 -5.74 -14.23
CA ASP A 34 8.15 -5.21 -14.47
C ASP A 34 7.56 -4.56 -13.21
N ALA A 35 6.44 -3.86 -13.39
CA ALA A 35 5.63 -3.35 -12.30
C ALA A 35 5.28 -4.46 -11.29
N PRO A 36 5.42 -4.20 -9.98
CA PRO A 36 5.07 -5.16 -8.93
C PRO A 36 3.57 -5.50 -8.97
N ALA A 37 3.25 -6.77 -8.74
CA ALA A 37 1.86 -7.24 -8.74
C ALA A 37 1.71 -8.50 -7.90
N ALA A 38 0.50 -8.73 -7.39
CA ALA A 38 0.13 -9.96 -6.70
C ALA A 38 -1.16 -10.54 -7.29
N SER A 39 -1.18 -11.86 -7.44
CA SER A 39 -2.36 -12.62 -7.85
C SER A 39 -2.47 -13.88 -6.99
N GLY A 40 -3.44 -13.87 -6.06
CA GLY A 40 -3.56 -14.88 -5.02
C GLY A 40 -2.23 -15.04 -4.26
N LYS A 41 -1.63 -16.23 -4.38
CA LYS A 41 -0.39 -16.62 -3.69
C LYS A 41 0.89 -16.27 -4.47
N ASN A 42 0.77 -15.76 -5.69
CA ASN A 42 1.90 -15.46 -6.57
C ASN A 42 2.23 -13.97 -6.51
N PHE A 43 3.40 -13.64 -5.98
CA PHE A 43 3.89 -12.28 -5.83
C PHE A 43 4.98 -12.01 -6.86
N ARG A 44 4.89 -10.90 -7.58
CA ARG A 44 5.95 -10.38 -8.44
C ARG A 44 6.50 -9.11 -7.81
N VAL A 45 7.76 -9.15 -7.39
CA VAL A 45 8.44 -8.03 -6.73
C VAL A 45 9.67 -7.58 -7.53
N PRO A 46 10.16 -6.35 -7.32
CA PRO A 46 11.37 -5.86 -7.97
C PRO A 46 12.58 -6.75 -7.69
N LEU A 47 13.41 -7.01 -8.72
CA LEU A 47 14.68 -7.71 -8.56
C LEU A 47 15.79 -6.73 -8.13
N PRO A 48 16.32 -6.83 -6.90
CA PRO A 48 17.47 -6.03 -6.51
C PRO A 48 18.73 -6.46 -7.28
N GLY A 49 19.67 -5.52 -7.43
CA GLY A 49 20.97 -5.77 -8.03
C GLY A 49 21.77 -6.84 -7.29
N ARG A 50 22.75 -7.45 -7.97
CA ARG A 50 23.54 -8.58 -7.44
C ARG A 50 24.22 -8.31 -6.10
N ASN A 51 24.60 -7.05 -5.86
CA ASN A 51 25.27 -6.63 -4.61
C ASN A 51 24.29 -6.25 -3.50
N LEU A 52 22.97 -6.43 -3.71
CA LEU A 52 21.89 -6.05 -2.81
C LEU A 52 22.01 -4.60 -2.29
N PRO A 53 21.89 -3.59 -3.17
CA PRO A 53 21.81 -2.20 -2.72
C PRO A 53 20.70 -2.05 -1.66
N PRO A 54 20.95 -1.37 -0.52
CA PRO A 54 19.98 -1.29 0.56
C PRO A 54 18.61 -0.75 0.15
N GLU A 55 18.58 0.26 -0.71
CA GLU A 55 17.35 0.88 -1.24
C GLU A 55 16.52 -0.14 -2.04
N GLN A 56 17.14 -0.81 -3.01
CA GLN A 56 16.45 -1.82 -3.83
C GLN A 56 16.00 -3.05 -3.02
N ALA A 57 16.76 -3.41 -1.98
CA ALA A 57 16.35 -4.46 -1.05
C ALA A 57 15.13 -4.03 -0.22
N ALA A 58 15.07 -2.76 0.22
CA ALA A 58 13.92 -2.22 0.94
C ALA A 58 12.67 -2.14 0.05
N GLU A 59 12.80 -1.72 -1.21
CA GLU A 59 11.71 -1.73 -2.20
C GLU A 59 11.13 -3.14 -2.38
N ALA A 60 11.98 -4.13 -2.67
CA ALA A 60 11.54 -5.51 -2.85
C ALA A 60 10.82 -6.06 -1.61
N ARG A 61 11.34 -5.73 -0.42
CA ARG A 61 10.69 -6.08 0.85
C ARG A 61 9.35 -5.39 1.03
N GLY A 62 9.24 -4.11 0.66
CA GLY A 62 8.02 -3.33 0.81
C GLY A 62 6.85 -3.90 0.01
N PHE A 63 7.08 -4.28 -1.25
CA PHE A 63 6.06 -4.94 -2.05
C PHE A 63 5.71 -6.33 -1.50
N ALA A 64 6.70 -7.12 -1.09
CA ALA A 64 6.44 -8.42 -0.49
C ALA A 64 5.63 -8.33 0.81
N ASP A 65 5.96 -7.36 1.68
CA ASP A 65 5.25 -7.10 2.93
C ASP A 65 3.81 -6.65 2.65
N SER A 66 3.60 -5.69 1.73
CA SER A 66 2.27 -5.23 1.31
C SER A 66 1.40 -6.37 0.78
N PHE A 67 1.94 -7.21 -0.11
CA PHE A 67 1.21 -8.34 -0.68
C PHE A 67 0.90 -9.43 0.36
N ALA A 68 1.82 -9.69 1.29
CA ALA A 68 1.59 -10.62 2.39
C ALA A 68 0.52 -10.11 3.36
N LEU A 69 0.52 -8.81 3.66
CA LEU A 69 -0.52 -8.16 4.47
C LEU A 69 -1.88 -8.21 3.78
N LYS A 70 -1.93 -7.92 2.47
CA LYS A 70 -3.14 -8.09 1.66
C LYS A 70 -3.67 -9.52 1.80
N LEU A 71 -2.85 -10.53 1.53
CA LEU A 71 -3.29 -11.92 1.59
C LEU A 71 -3.82 -12.33 2.97
N ARG A 72 -3.26 -11.77 4.06
CA ARG A 72 -3.68 -12.08 5.43
C ARG A 72 -4.93 -11.33 5.88
N HIS A 73 -5.03 -10.05 5.52
CA HIS A 73 -5.98 -9.14 6.14
C HIS A 73 -7.09 -8.70 5.20
N HIS A 74 -7.01 -9.00 3.90
CA HIS A 74 -7.99 -8.60 2.90
C HIS A 74 -8.86 -9.78 2.43
N ASN A 75 -10.15 -9.71 2.75
CA ASN A 75 -11.19 -10.53 2.16
C ASN A 75 -11.62 -9.94 0.81
N GLU A 76 -11.11 -10.53 -0.26
CA GLU A 76 -11.37 -10.12 -1.65
C GLU A 76 -12.86 -10.22 -2.04
N GLY A 77 -13.57 -11.25 -1.54
CA GLY A 77 -14.99 -11.45 -1.84
C GLY A 77 -15.88 -10.36 -1.22
N LEU A 78 -15.62 -10.01 0.03
CA LEU A 78 -16.32 -8.90 0.71
C LEU A 78 -16.04 -7.58 -0.01
N HIS A 79 -14.78 -7.31 -0.31
CA HIS A 79 -14.37 -6.08 -0.97
C HIS A 79 -15.03 -5.93 -2.35
N ALA A 80 -14.96 -6.97 -3.19
CA ALA A 80 -15.55 -6.96 -4.52
C ALA A 80 -17.09 -6.80 -4.50
N LYS A 81 -17.76 -7.38 -3.49
CA LYS A 81 -19.22 -7.26 -3.33
C LYS A 81 -19.66 -5.82 -3.02
N ASN A 82 -18.90 -5.12 -2.20
CA ASN A 82 -19.24 -3.78 -1.72
C ASN A 82 -18.68 -2.66 -2.60
N ALA A 83 -17.82 -2.99 -3.55
CA ALA A 83 -17.08 -2.02 -4.30
C ALA A 83 -18.00 -1.13 -5.19
N PRO A 84 -17.78 0.20 -5.22
CA PRO A 84 -18.55 1.10 -6.06
C PRO A 84 -18.47 0.75 -7.55
N SER A 85 -19.54 1.05 -8.29
CA SER A 85 -19.56 0.89 -9.76
C SER A 85 -18.91 2.07 -10.50
N GLU A 86 -18.89 3.24 -9.88
CA GLU A 86 -18.28 4.44 -10.46
C GLU A 86 -16.73 4.30 -10.40
N PRO A 87 -16.01 4.46 -11.52
CA PRO A 87 -14.57 4.17 -11.58
C PRO A 87 -13.69 4.94 -10.60
N VAL A 88 -13.96 6.23 -10.36
CA VAL A 88 -13.13 7.05 -9.46
C VAL A 88 -13.34 6.64 -8.00
N ALA A 89 -14.59 6.47 -7.58
CA ALA A 89 -14.97 5.97 -6.27
C ALA A 89 -14.41 4.56 -6.04
N ARG A 90 -14.43 3.70 -7.07
CA ARG A 90 -13.81 2.39 -7.03
C ARG A 90 -12.31 2.48 -6.79
N ALA A 91 -11.60 3.34 -7.52
CA ALA A 91 -10.16 3.53 -7.34
C ALA A 91 -9.82 4.07 -5.94
N CYS A 92 -10.63 4.98 -5.40
CA CYS A 92 -10.48 5.49 -4.04
C CYS A 92 -10.72 4.37 -3.01
N TYR A 93 -11.78 3.58 -3.18
CA TYR A 93 -12.10 2.44 -2.32
C TYR A 93 -10.99 1.38 -2.28
N ASP A 94 -10.42 1.05 -3.44
CA ASP A 94 -9.29 0.13 -3.56
C ASP A 94 -8.04 0.70 -2.85
N ALA A 95 -7.76 2.00 -3.00
CA ALA A 95 -6.63 2.67 -2.34
C ALA A 95 -6.78 2.72 -0.81
N ILE A 96 -7.97 3.05 -0.32
CA ILE A 96 -8.31 3.08 1.12
C ILE A 96 -8.11 1.69 1.75
N GLU A 97 -8.58 0.64 1.09
CA GLU A 97 -8.39 -0.74 1.57
C GLU A 97 -6.92 -1.15 1.58
N GLN A 98 -6.14 -0.69 0.60
CA GLN A 98 -4.69 -0.88 0.61
C GLN A 98 -4.03 -0.24 1.82
N VAL A 99 -4.38 1.01 2.12
CA VAL A 99 -3.87 1.73 3.28
C VAL A 99 -4.22 0.99 4.58
N ARG A 100 -5.43 0.43 4.69
CA ARG A 100 -5.86 -0.33 5.87
C ARG A 100 -4.93 -1.50 6.19
N TYR A 101 -4.74 -2.41 5.22
CA TYR A 101 -3.92 -3.60 5.49
C TYR A 101 -2.43 -3.26 5.65
N GLU A 102 -1.93 -2.20 4.99
CA GLU A 102 -0.56 -1.72 5.17
C GLU A 102 -0.36 -1.08 6.55
N ALA A 103 -1.34 -0.31 7.05
CA ALA A 103 -1.31 0.30 8.36
C ALA A 103 -1.24 -0.74 9.49
N LEU A 104 -1.96 -1.86 9.37
CA LEU A 104 -1.86 -2.98 10.31
C LEU A 104 -0.41 -3.50 10.44
N GLY A 105 0.33 -3.58 9.33
CA GLY A 105 1.73 -3.98 9.34
C GLY A 105 2.64 -2.88 9.90
N ALA A 106 2.51 -1.66 9.40
CA ALA A 106 3.34 -0.51 9.77
C ALA A 106 3.23 -0.13 11.26
N ASN A 107 2.06 -0.31 11.87
CA ASN A 107 1.83 0.00 13.28
C ASN A 107 2.39 -1.06 14.23
N ASN A 108 2.52 -2.31 13.77
CA ASN A 108 3.01 -3.41 14.60
C ASN A 108 4.50 -3.74 14.40
N PHE A 109 5.09 -3.36 13.25
CA PHE A 109 6.47 -3.72 12.92
C PHE A 109 7.24 -2.53 12.33
N SER A 110 8.16 -1.94 13.09
CA SER A 110 8.96 -0.79 12.65
C SER A 110 9.81 -1.09 11.39
N GLY A 111 10.35 -2.31 11.29
CA GLY A 111 11.09 -2.74 10.10
C GLY A 111 10.19 -2.89 8.86
N MET A 112 8.93 -3.30 9.03
CA MET A 112 7.95 -3.36 7.94
C MET A 112 7.49 -1.96 7.53
N ARG A 113 7.32 -1.05 8.50
CA ARG A 113 7.03 0.37 8.23
C ARG A 113 8.06 0.98 7.28
N ALA A 114 9.36 0.76 7.54
CA ALA A 114 10.42 1.24 6.66
C ALA A 114 10.40 0.60 5.26
N ASN A 115 10.06 -0.68 5.15
CA ASN A 115 9.93 -1.34 3.84
C ASN A 115 8.72 -0.79 3.07
N LEU A 116 7.57 -0.62 3.73
CA LEU A 116 6.36 -0.04 3.15
C LEU A 116 6.58 1.41 2.71
N GLU A 117 7.36 2.20 3.44
CA GLU A 117 7.81 3.53 3.00
C GLU A 117 8.54 3.46 1.67
N ALA A 118 9.55 2.58 1.53
CA ALA A 118 10.29 2.42 0.28
C ALA A 118 9.37 2.02 -0.90
N ALA A 119 8.39 1.14 -0.67
CA ALA A 119 7.40 0.78 -1.69
C ALA A 119 6.45 1.92 -2.04
N THR A 120 6.06 2.74 -1.06
CA THR A 120 5.26 3.95 -1.28
C THR A 120 6.04 4.99 -2.07
N GLU A 121 7.29 5.27 -1.72
CA GLU A 121 8.16 6.17 -2.48
C GLU A 121 8.29 5.75 -3.95
N LEU A 122 8.50 4.45 -4.21
CA LEU A 122 8.61 3.94 -5.57
C LEU A 122 7.30 4.10 -6.36
N ARG A 123 6.15 3.75 -5.76
CA ARG A 123 4.83 3.93 -6.39
C ARG A 123 4.59 5.41 -6.71
N THR A 124 4.77 6.27 -5.73
CA THR A 124 4.57 7.71 -5.83
C THR A 124 5.46 8.35 -6.90
N ALA A 125 6.70 7.86 -7.09
CA ALA A 125 7.59 8.39 -8.12
C ALA A 125 7.05 8.22 -9.55
N SER A 126 6.17 7.24 -9.78
CA SER A 126 5.53 6.99 -11.09
C SER A 126 4.10 7.54 -11.20
N ASP A 127 3.54 7.97 -10.07
CA ASP A 127 2.16 8.43 -9.97
C ASP A 127 2.00 9.86 -10.55
N PRO A 128 0.93 10.17 -11.31
CA PRO A 128 0.67 11.51 -11.83
C PRO A 128 0.67 12.62 -10.76
N ILE A 129 0.34 12.32 -9.49
CA ILE A 129 0.39 13.28 -8.38
C ILE A 129 1.76 13.93 -8.22
N SER A 130 2.84 13.22 -8.57
CA SER A 130 4.22 13.72 -8.45
C SER A 130 4.58 14.83 -9.43
N ARG A 131 3.72 15.05 -10.44
CA ARG A 131 3.92 16.05 -11.52
C ARG A 131 2.71 16.96 -11.71
N ALA A 132 1.70 16.87 -10.83
CA ALA A 132 0.50 17.70 -10.88
C ALA A 132 0.87 19.19 -10.86
N GLN A 133 0.21 20.00 -11.69
CA GLN A 133 0.42 21.46 -11.76
C GLN A 133 -0.81 22.23 -11.28
N GLY A 134 -1.95 21.56 -11.09
CA GLY A 134 -3.14 22.10 -10.45
C GLY A 134 -4.06 20.99 -9.93
N GLU A 135 -5.10 21.39 -9.21
CA GLU A 135 -6.06 20.48 -8.56
C GLU A 135 -6.63 19.41 -9.49
N ASN A 136 -6.98 19.79 -10.72
CA ASN A 136 -7.56 18.87 -11.71
C ASN A 136 -6.56 17.80 -12.23
N ASP A 137 -5.26 17.98 -12.01
CA ASP A 137 -4.24 17.00 -12.37
C ASP A 137 -4.02 15.96 -11.27
N VAL A 138 -4.54 16.21 -10.07
CA VAL A 138 -4.30 15.36 -8.89
C VAL A 138 -5.24 14.16 -8.93
N PRO A 139 -4.72 12.92 -8.99
CA PRO A 139 -5.57 11.74 -8.88
C PRO A 139 -6.13 11.62 -7.47
N LEU A 140 -7.45 11.70 -7.34
CA LEU A 140 -8.14 11.70 -6.05
C LEU A 140 -7.78 10.48 -5.19
N GLN A 141 -7.74 9.28 -5.78
CA GLN A 141 -7.37 8.06 -5.07
C GLN A 141 -5.95 8.10 -4.49
N SER A 142 -5.02 8.77 -5.18
CA SER A 142 -3.62 8.88 -4.76
C SER A 142 -3.49 9.87 -3.61
N ALA A 143 -4.15 11.03 -3.71
CA ALA A 143 -4.18 12.02 -2.63
C ALA A 143 -4.87 11.46 -1.37
N LEU A 144 -6.06 10.88 -1.53
CA LEU A 144 -6.84 10.30 -0.45
C LEU A 144 -6.07 9.16 0.25
N GLY A 145 -5.45 8.26 -0.51
CA GLY A 145 -4.65 7.18 0.05
C GLY A 145 -3.42 7.67 0.81
N LEU A 146 -2.73 8.71 0.31
CA LEU A 146 -1.57 9.28 1.00
C LEU A 146 -1.96 10.03 2.29
N MET A 147 -3.05 10.80 2.26
CA MET A 147 -3.56 11.51 3.44
C MET A 147 -4.05 10.52 4.51
N LEU A 148 -4.83 9.50 4.11
CA LEU A 148 -5.28 8.47 5.04
C LEU A 148 -4.08 7.69 5.62
N ARG A 149 -3.07 7.38 4.82
CA ARG A 149 -1.85 6.71 5.31
C ARG A 149 -1.13 7.55 6.37
N GLU A 150 -1.00 8.85 6.14
CA GLU A 150 -0.41 9.80 7.10
C GLU A 150 -1.17 9.75 8.43
N GLU A 151 -2.50 9.81 8.39
CA GLU A 151 -3.35 9.72 9.59
C GLU A 151 -3.21 8.37 10.31
N LEU A 152 -3.30 7.26 9.59
CA LEU A 152 -3.34 5.91 10.20
C LEU A 152 -1.99 5.43 10.75
N THR A 153 -0.88 6.01 10.29
CA THR A 153 0.47 5.50 10.60
C THR A 153 1.43 6.54 11.17
N GLY A 154 1.10 7.83 11.03
CA GLY A 154 1.97 8.96 11.32
C GLY A 154 3.15 9.12 10.35
N ALA A 155 3.18 8.36 9.25
CA ALA A 155 4.23 8.46 8.25
C ALA A 155 3.94 9.64 7.31
N ALA A 156 4.89 10.56 7.19
CA ALA A 156 4.75 11.74 6.35
C ALA A 156 4.46 11.38 4.89
N ILE A 157 3.78 12.29 4.21
CA ILE A 157 3.57 12.19 2.76
C ILE A 157 4.93 12.25 2.04
N PRO A 158 5.19 11.37 1.04
CA PRO A 158 6.43 11.39 0.28
C PRO A 158 6.67 12.77 -0.35
N GLU A 159 7.93 13.23 -0.30
CA GLU A 159 8.36 14.55 -0.77
C GLU A 159 7.76 14.89 -2.15
N LYS A 160 7.92 13.95 -3.11
CA LYS A 160 7.47 14.10 -4.50
C LYS A 160 5.96 14.30 -4.64
N ALA A 161 5.14 13.79 -3.73
CA ALA A 161 3.68 13.95 -3.79
C ALA A 161 3.18 15.13 -2.95
N ARG A 162 4.00 15.70 -2.06
CA ARG A 162 3.54 16.70 -1.09
C ARG A 162 2.83 17.86 -1.78
N ALA A 163 3.45 18.46 -2.79
CA ALA A 163 2.85 19.56 -3.53
C ALA A 163 1.50 19.21 -4.16
N GLY A 164 1.37 18.00 -4.74
CA GLY A 164 0.10 17.54 -5.32
C GLY A 164 -0.97 17.26 -4.27
N VAL A 165 -0.62 16.72 -3.10
CA VAL A 165 -1.57 16.53 -2.00
C VAL A 165 -2.04 17.88 -1.46
N GLU A 166 -1.14 18.84 -1.24
CA GLU A 166 -1.50 20.16 -0.71
C GLU A 166 -2.48 20.93 -1.62
N MET A 167 -2.49 20.66 -2.94
CA MET A 167 -3.48 21.26 -3.84
C MET A 167 -4.92 20.86 -3.49
N VAL A 168 -5.15 19.64 -2.99
CA VAL A 168 -6.50 19.09 -2.76
C VAL A 168 -6.81 18.82 -1.28
N ARG A 169 -5.82 19.00 -0.39
CA ARG A 169 -5.93 18.71 1.05
C ARG A 169 -7.13 19.40 1.68
N GLU A 170 -7.24 20.72 1.54
CA GLU A 170 -8.32 21.50 2.16
C GLU A 170 -9.70 21.03 1.67
N PHE A 171 -9.83 20.74 0.37
CA PHE A 171 -11.06 20.20 -0.20
C PHE A 171 -11.42 18.84 0.42
N ILE A 172 -10.46 17.91 0.50
CA ILE A 172 -10.70 16.58 1.07
C ILE A 172 -11.06 16.69 2.56
N GLU A 173 -10.26 17.41 3.37
CA GLU A 173 -10.49 17.57 4.81
C GLU A 173 -11.85 18.24 5.10
N ALA A 174 -12.25 19.22 4.30
CA ALA A 174 -13.56 19.88 4.45
C ALA A 174 -14.74 18.94 4.16
N ARG A 175 -14.54 17.90 3.33
CA ARG A 175 -15.57 16.92 2.98
C ARG A 175 -15.58 15.71 3.91
N THR A 176 -14.41 15.17 4.24
CA THR A 176 -14.29 13.97 5.07
C THR A 176 -14.44 14.26 6.55
N GLY A 177 -14.12 15.47 7.03
CA GLY A 177 -14.26 15.82 8.44
C GLY A 177 -13.60 14.79 9.35
N GLY A 178 -14.40 14.15 10.22
CA GLY A 178 -13.95 13.13 11.19
C GLY A 178 -13.89 11.68 10.66
N ASP A 179 -14.05 11.48 9.34
CA ASP A 179 -14.14 10.15 8.75
C ASP A 179 -12.82 9.37 8.87
N PHE A 180 -11.66 10.04 8.81
CA PHE A 180 -10.37 9.37 8.93
C PHE A 180 -10.14 8.82 10.35
N GLU A 181 -10.54 9.57 11.37
CA GLU A 181 -10.48 9.14 12.77
C GLU A 181 -11.43 7.95 13.00
N ALA A 182 -12.62 7.96 12.40
CA ALA A 182 -13.53 6.82 12.45
C ALA A 182 -12.93 5.58 11.77
N LEU A 183 -12.28 5.74 10.62
CA LEU A 183 -11.54 4.67 9.94
C LEU A 183 -10.40 4.12 10.80
N ALA A 184 -9.65 4.99 11.48
CA ALA A 184 -8.55 4.59 12.37
C ALA A 184 -9.02 3.64 13.50
N LEU A 185 -10.23 3.86 14.01
CA LEU A 185 -10.83 3.02 15.06
C LEU A 185 -11.32 1.64 14.57
N SER A 186 -11.31 1.38 13.25
CA SER A 186 -11.86 0.16 12.64
C SER A 186 -10.85 -0.67 11.85
N LEU A 187 -9.55 -0.36 11.92
CA LEU A 187 -8.47 -1.02 11.17
C LEU A 187 -8.53 -2.57 11.17
N ASP A 188 -8.83 -3.17 12.33
CA ASP A 188 -8.87 -4.62 12.55
C ASP A 188 -10.15 -5.30 12.02
N ASN A 189 -11.17 -4.54 11.61
CA ASN A 189 -12.43 -5.05 11.09
C ASN A 189 -12.69 -4.51 9.68
N GLN A 190 -12.36 -5.31 8.67
CA GLN A 190 -12.53 -4.92 7.28
C GLN A 190 -13.98 -4.54 6.92
N GLU A 191 -14.99 -5.22 7.46
CA GLU A 191 -16.39 -4.92 7.12
C GLU A 191 -16.81 -3.54 7.65
N ALA A 192 -16.48 -3.26 8.91
CA ALA A 192 -16.74 -1.95 9.51
C ALA A 192 -15.96 -0.85 8.80
N PHE A 193 -14.68 -1.09 8.51
CA PHE A 193 -13.83 -0.13 7.80
C PHE A 193 -14.34 0.15 6.38
N GLN A 194 -14.77 -0.87 5.65
CA GLN A 194 -15.31 -0.71 4.29
C GLN A 194 -16.65 0.01 4.28
N SER A 195 -17.51 -0.20 5.29
CA SER A 195 -18.74 0.59 5.45
C SER A 195 -18.42 2.08 5.63
N LEU A 196 -17.52 2.40 6.57
CA LEU A 196 -17.11 3.78 6.82
C LEU A 196 -16.42 4.41 5.61
N ALA A 197 -15.62 3.65 4.88
CA ALA A 197 -14.97 4.12 3.66
C ALA A 197 -16.01 4.47 2.59
N LEU A 198 -17.07 3.66 2.42
CA LEU A 198 -18.14 3.96 1.48
C LEU A 198 -18.95 5.20 1.89
N ASP A 199 -19.23 5.37 3.18
CA ASP A 199 -19.91 6.56 3.69
C ASP A 199 -19.06 7.83 3.44
N MET A 200 -17.76 7.77 3.75
CA MET A 200 -16.82 8.87 3.47
C MET A 200 -16.76 9.22 1.98
N LEU A 201 -16.75 8.22 1.09
CA LEU A 201 -16.74 8.45 -0.36
C LEU A 201 -18.02 9.14 -0.86
N GLN A 202 -19.13 9.07 -0.13
CA GLN A 202 -20.35 9.82 -0.48
C GLN A 202 -20.26 11.30 -0.08
N HIS A 203 -19.34 11.66 0.81
CA HIS A 203 -19.11 13.05 1.22
C HIS A 203 -18.22 13.82 0.24
N LEU A 204 -17.38 13.12 -0.53
CA LEU A 204 -16.47 13.68 -1.56
C LEU A 204 -17.20 14.05 -2.85
#